data_AF-T1BEL1-F1
#
_entry.id   AF-T1BEL1-F1
#
_cell.length_a   1.000
_cell.length_b   1.000
_cell.length_c   1.000
_cell.angle_alpha   90.00
_cell.angle_beta   90.00
_cell.angle_gamma   90.00
#
_symmetry.space_group_name_H-M   'P 1'
#
loop_
_entity.id
_entity.type
_entity.pdbx_description
1 polymer ?
#
loop_
_entity_poly.entity_id
_entity_poly.type
_entity_poly.pdbx_seq_one_letter_code
_entity_poly.pdbx_strand_id
1 'polypeptide(L)'
;MRPCAVTTRGYQLFDDATVQRIHFLTTATQAGMPLTEVVRLLTSIDQGDAQQVEAVRGRLRHLVEDRQTTLTRFSMLLEHLCTAGGRPVGQAGVS
;
A
#
# COMPACT_ATOMS: atom_id res chain seq x y z
N MET A 1 13.10 7.80 13.93
CA MET A 1 12.78 7.11 15.20
C MET A 1 14.01 7.04 16.07
N ARG A 2 13.84 7.30 17.37
CA ARG A 2 14.90 7.12 18.35
C ARG A 2 14.32 6.35 19.54
N PRO A 3 15.10 5.47 20.18
CA PRO A 3 14.67 4.83 21.41
C PRO A 3 14.44 5.88 22.49
N CYS A 4 13.45 5.65 23.35
CA CYS A 4 13.15 6.54 24.48
C CYS A 4 14.15 6.34 25.62
N ALA A 5 14.76 5.15 25.71
CA ALA A 5 15.82 4.85 26.67
C ALA A 5 16.71 3.71 26.17
N VAL A 6 17.85 3.53 26.82
CA VAL A 6 18.75 2.39 26.62
C VAL A 6 19.02 1.75 27.99
N THR A 7 18.85 0.44 28.09
CA THR A 7 19.14 -0.31 29.32
C THR A 7 20.63 -0.32 29.63
N THR A 8 21.00 -0.61 30.88
CA THR A 8 22.40 -0.77 31.31
C THR A 8 23.16 -1.85 30.52
N ARG A 9 22.45 -2.78 29.88
CA ARG A 9 23.02 -3.82 29.01
C ARG A 9 22.99 -3.49 27.51
N GLY A 10 22.60 -2.27 27.14
CA GLY A 10 22.62 -1.78 25.76
C GLY A 10 21.34 -2.03 24.95
N TYR A 11 20.33 -2.70 25.51
CA TYR A 11 19.05 -2.88 24.82
C TYR A 11 18.29 -1.56 24.69
N GLN A 12 17.74 -1.32 23.51
CA GLN A 12 16.92 -0.17 23.19
C GLN A 12 15.49 -0.37 23.72
N LEU A 13 14.96 0.65 24.38
CA LEU A 13 13.57 0.71 24.83
C LEU A 13 12.81 1.69 23.94
N PHE A 14 11.61 1.29 23.52
CA PHE A 14 10.70 2.08 22.73
C PHE A 14 9.40 2.25 23.49
N ASP A 15 8.87 3.47 23.49
CA ASP A 15 7.55 3.76 24.03
C ASP A 15 6.45 3.34 23.04
N ASP A 16 5.21 3.29 23.53
CA ASP A 16 4.04 2.92 22.72
C ASP A 16 3.91 3.80 21.47
N ALA A 17 4.21 5.09 21.61
CA ALA A 17 4.15 6.04 20.51
C ALA A 17 5.19 5.72 19.41
N THR A 18 6.39 5.28 19.76
CA THR A 18 7.38 4.83 18.78
C THR A 18 6.98 3.51 18.16
N VAL A 19 6.47 2.56 18.95
CA VAL A 19 5.97 1.27 18.43
C VAL A 19 4.83 1.48 17.43
N GLN A 20 3.87 2.37 17.71
CA GLN A 20 2.79 2.72 16.78
C GLN A 20 3.33 3.27 15.45
N ARG A 21 4.35 4.14 15.51
CA ARG A 21 4.99 4.65 14.29
C ARG A 21 5.73 3.54 13.52
N ILE A 22 6.30 2.54 14.20
CA ILE A 22 6.96 1.39 13.53
C ILE A 22 5.90 0.58 12.80
N HIS A 23 4.79 0.30 13.48
CA HIS A 23 3.65 -0.39 12.87
C HIS A 23 3.14 0.37 11.64
N PHE A 24 3.02 1.70 11.73
CA PHE A 24 2.64 2.55 10.61
C PHE A 24 3.59 2.43 9.41
N LEU A 25 4.91 2.49 9.63
CA LEU A 25 5.92 2.30 8.57
C LEU A 25 5.79 0.94 7.90
N THR A 26 5.63 -0.12 8.70
CA THR A 26 5.48 -1.48 8.21
C THR A 26 4.22 -1.64 7.36
N THR A 27 3.06 -1.16 7.82
CA THR A 27 1.82 -1.24 7.05
C THR A 27 1.90 -0.43 5.75
N ALA A 28 2.51 0.76 5.79
CA ALA A 28 2.62 1.60 4.61
C ALA A 28 3.54 1.01 3.54
N THR A 29 4.66 0.40 3.94
CA THR A 29 5.57 -0.30 3.03
C THR A 29 4.95 -1.57 2.46
N GLN A 30 4.19 -2.33 3.26
CA GLN A 30 3.40 -3.47 2.78
C GLN A 30 2.31 -3.05 1.77
N ALA A 31 1.75 -1.85 1.93
CA ALA A 31 0.82 -1.26 0.97
C ALA A 31 1.52 -0.75 -0.32
N GLY A 32 2.83 -0.92 -0.45
CA GLY A 32 3.60 -0.52 -1.63
C GLY A 32 4.00 0.96 -1.67
N MET A 33 3.87 1.70 -0.57
CA MET A 33 4.30 3.10 -0.53
C MET A 33 5.82 3.23 -0.41
N PRO A 34 6.45 4.19 -1.11
CA PRO A 34 7.88 4.45 -0.97
C PRO A 34 8.21 4.93 0.44
N LEU A 35 9.25 4.36 1.05
CA LEU A 35 9.66 4.70 2.42
C LEU A 35 9.88 6.21 2.63
N THR A 36 10.41 6.91 1.61
CA THR A 36 10.63 8.36 1.64
C THR A 36 9.33 9.15 1.82
N GLU A 37 8.22 8.70 1.26
CA GLU A 37 6.92 9.36 1.41
C GLU A 37 6.31 9.10 2.79
N VAL A 38 6.47 7.86 3.29
CA VAL A 38 5.99 7.47 4.61
C VAL A 38 6.74 8.23 5.72
N VAL A 39 8.05 8.41 5.58
CA VAL A 39 8.86 9.21 6.52
C VAL A 39 8.48 10.68 6.50
N ARG A 40 8.19 11.26 5.33
CA ARG A 40 7.69 12.64 5.22
C ARG A 40 6.36 12.80 5.94
N LEU A 41 5.42 11.88 5.73
CA LEU A 41 4.13 11.89 6.43
C LEU A 41 4.29 11.80 7.95
N LEU A 42 5.12 10.86 8.44
CA LEU A 42 5.37 10.75 9.88
C LEU A 42 5.96 12.04 10.46
N THR A 43 6.87 12.67 9.73
CA THR A 43 7.46 13.95 10.14
C THR A 43 6.40 15.05 10.22
N SER A 44 5.47 15.12 9.26
CA SER A 44 4.36 16.08 9.27
C SER A 44 3.37 15.84 10.41
N ILE A 45 3.09 14.57 10.72
CA ILE A 45 2.27 14.20 11.89
C ILE A 45 2.97 14.67 13.17
N ASP A 46 4.27 14.40 13.31
CA ASP A 46 5.07 14.80 14.48
C ASP A 46 5.15 16.33 14.64
N GLN A 47 5.08 17.08 13.53
CA GLN A 47 5.06 18.55 13.51
C GLN A 47 3.66 19.15 13.70
N GLY A 48 2.60 18.34 13.70
CA GLY A 48 1.22 18.83 13.76
C GLY A 48 0.76 19.57 12.51
N ASP A 49 1.42 19.35 11.37
CA ASP A 49 1.06 20.00 10.10
C ASP A 49 -0.16 19.32 9.47
N ALA A 50 -1.34 19.77 9.90
CA ALA A 50 -2.62 19.24 9.46
C ALA A 50 -2.84 19.36 7.94
N GLN A 51 -2.31 20.41 7.31
CA GLN A 51 -2.46 20.61 5.86
C GLN A 51 -1.64 19.57 5.09
N GLN A 52 -0.41 19.33 5.51
CA GLN A 52 0.45 18.32 4.88
C GLN A 52 -0.06 16.89 5.16
N VAL A 53 -0.62 16.63 6.34
CA VAL A 53 -1.28 15.36 6.65
C VAL A 53 -2.47 15.12 5.71
N GLU A 54 -3.34 16.11 5.51
CA GLU A 54 -4.49 15.96 4.61
C GLU A 54 -4.07 15.82 3.14
N ALA A 55 -3.03 16.53 2.70
CA ALA A 55 -2.47 16.37 1.37
C ALA A 55 -2.00 14.92 1.11
N VAL A 56 -1.31 14.31 2.08
CA VAL A 56 -0.88 12.91 1.95
C VAL A 56 -2.06 11.94 2.02
N ARG A 57 -3.07 12.20 2.87
CA ARG A 57 -4.31 11.40 2.87
C ARG A 57 -5.02 11.44 1.52
N GLY A 58 -5.10 12.61 0.90
CA GLY A 58 -5.64 12.78 -0.44
C GLY A 58 -4.87 11.96 -1.49
N ARG A 59 -3.54 11.99 -1.43
CA ARG A 59 -2.69 11.18 -2.32
C ARG A 59 -2.85 9.67 -2.09
N LEU A 60 -2.95 9.23 -0.85
CA LEU A 60 -3.19 7.82 -0.52
C LEU A 60 -4.52 7.34 -1.08
N ARG A 61 -5.59 8.13 -0.91
CA ARG A 61 -6.90 7.83 -1.50
C ARG A 61 -6.80 7.68 -3.03
N HIS A 62 -6.11 8.61 -3.69
CA HIS A 62 -5.92 8.55 -5.14
C HIS A 62 -5.16 7.29 -5.59
N LEU A 63 -4.10 6.88 -4.86
CA LEU A 63 -3.38 5.64 -5.14
C LEU A 63 -4.27 4.40 -5.00
N VAL A 64 -5.13 4.36 -3.98
CA VAL A 64 -6.08 3.27 -3.78
C VAL A 64 -7.09 3.21 -4.92
N GLU A 65 -7.65 4.35 -5.30
CA GLU A 65 -8.61 4.47 -6.40
C GLU A 65 -7.99 4.03 -7.73
N ASP A 66 -6.80 4.53 -8.08
CA ASP A 66 -6.08 4.15 -9.30
C ASP A 66 -5.76 2.66 -9.34
N ARG A 67 -5.33 2.09 -8.21
CA ARG A 67 -5.05 0.66 -8.09
C ARG A 67 -6.32 -0.17 -8.28
N GLN A 68 -7.44 0.24 -7.68
CA GLN A 68 -8.73 -0.41 -7.85
C GLN A 68 -9.19 -0.35 -9.31
N THR A 69 -9.13 0.81 -9.96
CA THR A 69 -9.47 0.95 -11.39
C THR A 69 -8.60 0.05 -12.27
N THR A 70 -7.29 0.01 -12.01
CA THR A 70 -6.35 -0.84 -12.74
C THR A 70 -6.68 -2.32 -12.57
N LEU A 71 -6.96 -2.76 -11.34
CA LEU A 71 -7.30 -4.15 -11.05
C LEU A 71 -8.65 -4.54 -11.69
N THR A 72 -9.66 -3.67 -11.64
CA THR A 72 -10.95 -3.89 -12.32
C THR A 72 -10.75 -4.06 -13.82
N ARG A 73 -9.95 -3.20 -14.46
CA ARG A 73 -9.62 -3.32 -15.89
C ARG A 73 -8.90 -4.63 -16.20
N PHE A 74 -7.94 -5.00 -15.37
CA PHE A 74 -7.21 -6.25 -15.52
C PHE A 74 -8.15 -7.47 -15.42
N SER A 75 -9.05 -7.50 -14.43
CA SER A 75 -10.04 -8.57 -14.27
C SER A 75 -10.96 -8.69 -15.48
N MET A 76 -11.48 -7.58 -16.00
CA MET A 76 -12.32 -7.60 -17.21
C MET A 76 -11.58 -8.17 -18.43
N LEU A 77 -10.30 -7.79 -18.62
CA LEU A 77 -9.48 -8.33 -19.70
C LEU A 77 -9.22 -9.83 -19.54
N LEU A 78 -8.96 -10.27 -18.30
CA LEU A 78 -8.79 -11.69 -17.99
C LEU A 78 -10.05 -12.49 -18.33
N GLU A 79 -11.23 -12.01 -17.89
CA GLU A 79 -12.52 -12.63 -18.22
C GLU A 79 -12.77 -12.69 -19.73
N HIS A 80 -12.45 -11.61 -20.44
CA HIS A 80 -12.59 -11.57 -21.90
C HIS A 80 -11.67 -12.60 -22.58
N LEU A 81 -10.42 -12.75 -22.14
CA LEU A 81 -9.51 -13.74 -22.68
C LEU A 81 -9.95 -15.17 -22.37
N CYS A 82 -10.45 -15.43 -21.16
CA CYS A 82 -10.98 -16.75 -20.77
C CYS A 82 -12.24 -17.14 -21.55
N THR A 83 -13.12 -16.17 -21.86
CA THR A 83 -14.36 -16.41 -22.62
C THR A 83 -14.12 -16.45 -24.14
N ALA A 84 -13.18 -15.66 -24.66
CA ALA A 84 -12.77 -15.70 -26.07
C ALA A 84 -11.89 -16.91 -26.41
N GLY A 85 -11.09 -17.41 -25.46
CA GLY A 85 -10.33 -18.65 -25.58
C GLY A 85 -11.18 -19.92 -25.45
N GLY A 86 -12.46 -19.79 -25.08
CA GLY A 86 -13.42 -20.87 -24.89
C GLY A 86 -14.29 -21.15 -26.11
N ARG A 87 -13.70 -21.48 -27.27
CA ARG A 87 -14.40 -22.26 -28.30
C ARG A 87 -13.59 -23.53 -28.61
N PRO A 88 -14.05 -24.73 -28.23
CA PRO A 88 -13.65 -25.91 -28.97
C PRO A 88 -14.18 -25.71 -30.39
N VAL A 89 -13.26 -25.67 -31.36
CA VAL A 89 -13.57 -25.86 -32.78
C VAL A 89 -14.16 -27.27 -32.90
N GLY A 90 -15.49 -27.32 -32.83
CA GLY A 90 -16.31 -28.52 -32.96
C GLY A 90 -17.32 -28.35 -34.08
N GLN A 91 -16.89 -27.80 -35.21
CA GLN A 91 -17.53 -28.02 -36.50
C GLN A 91 -16.44 -28.26 -37.55
N ALA A 92 -16.06 -29.53 -37.71
CA ALA A 92 -15.60 -30.07 -38.97
C ALA A 92 -16.51 -31.27 -39.24
N GLY A 93 -17.49 -31.08 -40.12
CA GLY A 93 -18.25 -32.21 -40.65
C GLY A 93 -17.35 -33.03 -41.57
N VAL A 94 -17.50 -34.35 -41.54
CA VAL A 94 -17.27 -35.21 -42.72
C VAL A 94 -18.23 -36.40 -42.63
N SER A 95 -19.06 -36.50 -43.67
CA SER A 95 -19.85 -37.64 -44.17
C SER A 95 -21.02 -38.18 -43.35
#